data_AF-A0A673FW85-F1
#
_entry.id   AF-A0A673FW85-F1
#
_cell.length_a   1.000
_cell.length_b   1.000
_cell.length_c   1.000
_cell.angle_alpha   90.00
_cell.angle_beta   90.00
_cell.angle_gamma   90.00
#
_symmetry.space_group_name_H-M   'P 1'
#
loop_
_entity.id
_entity.type
_entity.pdbx_description
1 polymer ?
#
loop_
_entity_poly.entity_id
_entity_poly.type
_entity_poly.pdbx_seq_one_letter_code
_entity_poly.pdbx_strand_id
1 'polypeptide(L)' 'MLLFFSEVCAGCESPIADRFLLRVNELSWHETCVKCAVCRSALSGTCYCRDRLCLCYTRYVYLLL' A
#
# COMPACT_ATOMS: atom_id res chain seq x y z
N MET A 1 29.66 4.21 -4.32
CA MET A 1 28.40 4.27 -3.55
C MET A 1 27.26 4.42 -4.54
N LEU A 2 26.72 3.30 -5.04
CA LEU A 2 25.57 3.35 -5.93
C LEU A 2 24.33 3.50 -5.07
N LEU A 3 23.86 4.74 -4.92
CA LEU A 3 22.53 5.04 -4.41
C LEU A 3 21.52 4.68 -5.51
N PHE A 4 21.24 3.40 -5.68
CA PHE A 4 19.99 2.99 -6.33
C PHE A 4 18.88 3.32 -5.34
N PHE A 5 18.29 4.51 -5.47
CA PHE A 5 17.02 4.85 -4.83
C PHE A 5 15.91 4.05 -5.52
N SER A 6 15.94 2.73 -5.39
CA SER A 6 14.79 1.90 -5.74
C SER A 6 13.78 2.02 -4.61
N GLU A 7 12.64 2.63 -4.91
CA GLU A 7 11.49 2.68 -4.00
C GLU A 7 11.17 1.26 -3.54
N VAL A 8 11.13 1.01 -2.23
CA VAL A 8 10.84 -0.31 -1.67
C VAL A 8 9.38 -0.40 -1.30
N CYS A 9 8.72 -1.48 -1.71
CA CYS A 9 7.34 -1.71 -1.37
C CYS A 9 7.19 -1.96 0.14
N ALA A 10 6.41 -1.14 0.84
CA ALA A 10 6.19 -1.30 2.27
C ALA A 10 5.35 -2.55 2.64
N GLY A 11 4.73 -3.21 1.66
CA GLY A 11 3.94 -4.43 1.87
C GLY A 11 4.71 -5.74 1.67
N CYS A 12 5.65 -5.78 0.74
CA CYS A 12 6.43 -7.00 0.43
C CYS A 12 7.95 -6.82 0.60
N GLU A 13 8.38 -5.63 1.05
CA GLU A 13 9.77 -5.28 1.36
C GLU A 13 10.74 -5.48 0.18
N SER A 14 10.20 -5.58 -1.03
CA SER A 14 10.94 -5.78 -2.27
C SER A 14 11.02 -4.48 -3.06
N PRO A 15 12.12 -4.24 -3.81
CA PRO A 15 12.25 -3.07 -4.65
C PRO A 15 11.15 -3.05 -5.72
N ILE A 16 10.56 -1.88 -5.93
CA ILE A 16 9.51 -1.66 -6.91
C ILE A 16 10.16 -1.50 -8.28
N ALA A 17 10.02 -2.54 -9.09
CA ALA A 17 10.42 -2.54 -10.51
C ALA A 17 9.24 -2.31 -11.47
N ASP A 18 8.03 -2.13 -10.92
CA ASP A 18 6.82 -1.90 -11.70
C ASP A 18 6.86 -0.56 -12.42
N ARG A 19 6.16 -0.48 -13.56
CA ARG A 19 6.02 0.77 -14.35
C ARG A 19 5.31 1.87 -13.55
N PHE A 20 4.41 1.48 -12.65
CA PHE A 20 3.62 2.37 -11.83
C PHE A 20 3.73 1.93 -10.37
N LEU A 21 3.83 2.90 -9.47
CA LEU A 21 3.82 2.68 -8.03
C LEU A 21 2.75 3.55 -7.38
N LEU A 22 2.21 3.07 -6.27
CA LEU A 22 1.28 3.82 -5.43
C LEU A 22 2.03 4.39 -4.25
N ARG A 23 1.92 5.70 -4.03
CA ARG A 23 2.46 6.35 -2.83
C ARG A 23 1.32 6.64 -1.86
N VAL A 24 1.37 6.00 -0.69
CA VAL A 24 0.34 6.13 0.35
C VAL A 24 1.03 6.41 1.68
N ASN A 25 0.70 7.55 2.30
CA ASN A 25 1.24 7.97 3.60
C ASN A 25 2.78 7.94 3.65
N GLU A 26 3.42 8.55 2.64
CA GLU A 26 4.88 8.60 2.42
C GLU A 26 5.57 7.26 2.13
N LEU A 27 4.82 6.16 2.04
CA LEU A 27 5.33 4.85 1.70
C LEU A 27 4.98 4.47 0.25
N SER A 28 5.89 3.77 -0.40
CA SER A 28 5.71 3.28 -1.76
C SER A 28 5.20 1.84 -1.75
N TRP A 29 4.33 1.51 -2.70
CA TRP A 29 3.66 0.21 -2.78
C TRP A 29 3.48 -0.22 -4.23
N HIS A 30 3.53 -1.53 -4.48
CA HIS A 30 3.04 -2.11 -5.74
C HIS A 30 1.52 -2.01 -5.83
N GLU A 31 0.97 -1.84 -7.03
CA GLU A 31 -0.49 -1.94 -7.26
C GLU A 31 -1.08 -3.25 -6.73
N THR A 32 -0.34 -4.35 -6.87
CA THR A 32 -0.78 -5.68 -6.41
C THR A 32 -0.62 -5.89 -4.89
N CYS A 33 0.20 -5.06 -4.24
CA CYS A 33 0.44 -5.11 -2.80
C CYS A 33 -0.53 -4.23 -2.01
N VAL A 34 -1.07 -3.16 -2.61
CA VAL A 34 -2.10 -2.32 -1.97
C VAL A 34 -3.46 -3.03 -2.03
N LYS A 35 -3.70 -3.87 -1.02
CA LYS A 35 -4.96 -4.60 -0.85
C LYS A 35 -5.45 -4.49 0.59
N CYS A 36 -6.76 -4.58 0.76
CA CYS A 36 -7.34 -4.54 2.09
C CYS A 36 -6.87 -5.74 2.92
N ALA A 37 -6.32 -5.50 4.11
CA ALA A 37 -5.87 -6.56 5.01
C ALA A 37 -7.01 -7.51 5.43
N VAL A 38 -8.26 -7.05 5.38
CA VAL A 38 -9.45 -7.83 5.77
C VAL A 38 -10.09 -8.53 4.57
N CYS A 39 -10.50 -7.77 3.55
CA CYS A 39 -11.27 -8.32 2.43
C CYS A 39 -10.40 -8.74 1.24
N ARG A 40 -9.09 -8.43 1.25
CA ARG A 40 -8.12 -8.70 0.18
C ARG A 40 -8.48 -8.11 -1.19
N SER A 41 -9.51 -7.27 -1.27
CA SER A 41 -9.87 -6.53 -2.47
C SER A 41 -8.77 -5.53 -2.81
N ALA A 42 -8.49 -5.38 -4.10
CA ALA A 42 -7.61 -4.34 -4.62
C ALA A 42 -8.18 -2.96 -4.26
N LEU A 43 -7.33 -2.06 -3.79
CA LEU A 43 -7.73 -0.73 -3.37
C LEU A 43 -7.42 0.26 -4.50
N SER A 44 -8.42 0.52 -5.35
CA SER A 44 -8.33 1.54 -6.40
C SER A 44 -8.99 2.83 -5.92
N GLY A 45 -8.26 3.69 -5.20
CA GLY A 45 -8.74 5.00 -4.74
C GLY A 45 -8.51 5.29 -3.25
N THR A 46 -9.52 5.81 -2.56
CA THR A 46 -9.46 6.15 -1.13
C THR A 46 -9.32 4.91 -0.26
N CYS A 47 -8.14 4.74 0.31
CA CYS A 47 -7.84 3.70 1.29
C CYS A 47 -7.13 4.29 2.50
N TYR A 48 -7.24 3.61 3.62
CA TYR A 48 -6.57 4.01 4.85
C TYR A 48 -5.44 3.04 5.12
N CYS A 49 -4.18 3.49 5.02
CA CYS A 49 -3.02 2.66 5.32
C CYS A 49 -2.35 3.14 6.61
N ARG A 50 -2.15 2.24 7.57
CA ARG A 50 -1.48 2.50 8.85
C ARG A 50 -0.56 1.32 9.18
N ASP A 51 0.68 1.61 9.56
CA ASP A 51 1.68 0.61 9.99
C ASP A 51 1.83 -0.60 9.03
N ARG A 52 1.80 -0.33 7.71
CA ARG A 52 1.83 -1.33 6.62
C ARG A 52 0.55 -2.15 6.42
N LEU A 53 -0.54 -1.79 7.08
CA LEU A 53 -1.86 -2.37 6.85
C LEU A 53 -2.72 -1.38 6.08
N CYS A 54 -3.14 -1.77 4.87
CA CYS A 54 -4.10 -1.00 4.10
C CYS A 54 -5.51 -1.55 4.31
N LEU A 55 -6.48 -0.65 4.52
CA LEU A 55 -7.88 -0.95 4.77
C LEU A 55 -8.75 -0.23 3.73
N CYS A 56 -9.80 -0.90 3.27
CA CYS A 56 -10.82 -0.25 2.44
C CYS A 56 -11.65 0.72 3.28
N TYR A 57 -12.15 1.78 2.64
CA TYR A 57 -13.00 2.79 3.27
C TYR A 57 -14.12 2.17 4.11
N THR A 58 -14.83 1.20 3.54
CA THR A 58 -15.92 0.48 4.21
C THR A 58 -15.47 -0.13 5.54
N ARG A 59 -14.36 -0.88 5.57
CA ARG A 59 -13.89 -1.54 6.79
C ARG A 59 -13.32 -0.57 7.81
N TYR A 60 -12.64 0.48 7.36
CA TYR A 60 -12.17 1.55 8.23
C TYR A 60 -13.32 2.20 8.99
N VAL A 61 -14.42 2.53 8.30
CA VAL A 61 -15.62 3.09 8.94
C VAL A 61 -16.26 2.13 9.94
N TYR A 62 -16.33 0.83 9.62
CA TYR A 62 -16.84 -0.18 10.56
C TYR A 62 -16.00 -0.36 11.83
N LEU A 63 -14.69 -0.12 11.78
CA LEU A 63 -13.81 -0.21 12.96
C LEU A 63 -13.84 1.06 13.83
N LEU A 64 -14.38 2.15 13.32
CA LEU A 64 -14.55 3.42 14.03
C LEU A 64 -15.91 3.56 14.73
N LEU A 65 -16.84 2.64 14.45
CA LEU A 65 -18.15 2.52 15.10
C LEU A 65 -18.08 1.47 16.22
#